data_AF-A0A1I6GPL4-F1
#
_entry.id   AF-A0A1I6GPL4-F1
#
_cell.length_a   1.000
_cell.length_b   1.000
_cell.length_c   1.000
_cell.angle_alpha   90.00
_cell.angle_beta   90.00
_cell.angle_gamma   90.00
#
_symmetry.space_group_name_H-M   'P 1'
#
loop_
_entity.id
_entity.type
_entity.pdbx_description
1 polymer ?
#
loop_
_entity_poly.entity_id
_entity_poly.type
_entity_poly.pdbx_seq_one_letter_code
_entity_poly.pdbx_strand_id
1 'polypeptide(L)' 'MQTKSVQSDKGIGFAVLFSVVTVIAAAGMVVSGDQLTTAVAFAVAVVAASLAVVAAQAFW' A
#
# COMPACT_ATOMS: atom_id res chain seq x y z
N MET A 1 -30.69 18.26 4.91
CA MET A 1 -30.04 16.94 5.07
C MET A 1 -28.95 17.09 6.12
N GLN A 2 -29.11 16.46 7.29
CA GLN A 2 -28.03 16.33 8.27
C GLN A 2 -26.92 15.52 7.60
N THR A 3 -25.85 16.17 7.16
CA THR A 3 -24.66 15.49 6.68
C THR A 3 -24.06 14.80 7.91
N LYS A 4 -24.40 13.52 8.12
CA LYS A 4 -23.59 12.66 8.98
C LYS A 4 -22.17 12.77 8.45
N SER A 5 -21.31 13.46 9.19
CA SER A 5 -19.87 13.36 8.98
C SER A 5 -19.56 11.88 9.05
N VAL A 6 -19.36 11.24 7.89
CA VAL A 6 -18.90 9.86 7.85
C VAL A 6 -17.48 9.93 8.37
N GLN A 7 -17.31 9.60 9.65
CA GLN A 7 -16.00 9.45 10.25
C GLN A 7 -15.34 8.27 9.54
N SER A 8 -14.62 8.59 8.46
CA SER A 8 -13.90 7.60 7.65
C SER A 8 -12.73 7.10 8.48
N ASP A 9 -12.66 5.77 8.65
CA ASP A 9 -11.52 5.11 9.26
C ASP A 9 -10.33 5.17 8.30
N LYS A 10 -9.57 6.26 8.43
CA LYS A 10 -8.41 6.54 7.57
C LYS A 10 -7.29 5.53 7.80
N GLY A 11 -7.15 5.00 9.02
CA GLY A 11 -6.15 3.98 9.35
C GLY A 11 -6.36 2.71 8.52
N ILE A 12 -7.59 2.17 8.56
CA ILE A 12 -7.94 0.99 7.75
C ILE A 12 -7.87 1.32 6.26
N GLY A 13 -8.42 2.46 5.84
CA GLY A 13 -8.45 2.86 4.43
C GLY A 13 -7.05 2.92 3.79
N PHE A 14 -6.09 3.57 4.45
CA PHE A 14 -4.72 3.66 3.95
C PHE A 14 -3.96 2.34 4.08
N ALA A 15 -4.15 1.57 5.15
CA ALA A 15 -3.53 0.25 5.30
C ALA A 15 -3.95 -0.70 4.15
N VAL A 16 -5.24 -0.68 3.78
CA VAL A 16 -5.76 -1.47 2.65
C VAL A 16 -5.18 -0.96 1.32
N LEU A 17 -5.15 0.35 1.09
CA LEU A 17 -4.60 0.91 -0.15
C LEU A 17 -3.14 0.52 -0.35
N PHE A 18 -2.29 0.72 0.66
CA PHE A 18 -0.87 0.43 0.56
C PHE A 18 -0.58 -1.08 0.46
N SER A 19 -1.34 -1.92 1.14
CA SER A 19 -1.20 -3.38 0.99
C SER A 19 -1.57 -3.86 -0.42
N VAL A 20 -2.59 -3.29 -1.06
CA VAL A 20 -2.89 -3.56 -2.48
C VAL A 20 -1.72 -3.14 -3.38
N VAL A 21 -1.12 -1.97 -3.15
CA VAL A 21 0.06 -1.52 -3.90
C VAL A 21 1.24 -2.48 -3.71
N THR A 22 1.47 -2.96 -2.48
CA THR A 22 2.49 -3.97 -2.21
C THR A 22 2.25 -5.25 -3.01
N VAL A 23 1.02 -5.74 -3.07
CA VAL A 23 0.68 -6.94 -3.85
C VAL A 23 0.88 -6.72 -5.35
N ILE A 24 0.52 -5.56 -5.89
CA ILE A 24 0.75 -5.21 -7.30
C ILE A 24 2.25 -5.16 -7.60
N ALA A 25 3.05 -4.54 -6.74
CA ALA A 25 4.50 -4.50 -6.88
C ALA A 25 5.11 -5.92 -6.81
N ALA A 26 4.61 -6.77 -5.91
CA ALA A 26 5.03 -8.17 -5.83
C ALA A 26 4.64 -8.97 -7.07
N ALA A 27 3.44 -8.76 -7.63
CA ALA A 27 3.07 -9.35 -8.91
C ALA A 27 4.02 -8.89 -10.03
N GLY A 28 4.41 -7.61 -10.03
CA GLY A 28 5.41 -7.05 -10.93
C GLY A 28 6.75 -7.78 -10.90
N MET A 29 7.19 -8.28 -9.73
CA MET A 29 8.41 -9.09 -9.60
C MET A 29 8.29 -10.47 -10.26
N VAL A 30 7.07 -11.02 -10.36
CA VAL A 30 6.83 -12.35 -10.94
C VAL A 30 6.79 -12.28 -12.46
N VAL A 31 6.27 -11.18 -13.02
CA VAL A 31 6.15 -11.01 -14.48
C VAL A 31 7.37 -10.34 -15.12
N SER A 32 8.30 -9.80 -14.33
CA SER A 32 9.49 -9.12 -14.86
C SER A 32 10.49 -10.11 -15.45
N GLY A 33 10.95 -9.83 -16.67
CA GLY A 33 11.98 -10.61 -17.38
C GLY A 33 13.41 -10.10 -17.17
N ASP A 34 13.59 -9.01 -16.42
CA ASP A 34 14.88 -8.35 -16.22
C ASP A 34 15.15 -8.06 -14.73
N GLN A 35 16.41 -8.20 -14.31
CA GLN A 35 16.85 -8.08 -12.92
C GLN A 35 16.59 -6.68 -12.35
N LEU A 36 16.81 -5.62 -13.14
CA LEU A 36 16.61 -4.25 -12.67
C LEU A 36 15.13 -4.00 -12.39
N THR A 37 14.25 -4.49 -13.26
CA THR A 37 12.80 -4.33 -13.09
C THR A 37 12.30 -5.06 -11.84
N THR A 38 12.79 -6.28 -11.60
CA THR A 38 12.48 -7.04 -10.38
C THR A 38 12.98 -6.31 -9.12
N ALA A 39 14.19 -5.74 -9.16
CA ALA A 39 14.77 -5.01 -8.03
C ALA A 39 13.99 -3.73 -7.69
N VAL A 40 13.56 -2.98 -8.71
CA VAL A 40 12.71 -1.79 -8.53
C VAL A 40 11.35 -2.19 -7.98
N ALA A 41 10.73 -3.25 -8.51
CA ALA A 41 9.46 -3.76 -8.01
C ALA A 41 9.56 -4.20 -6.54
N PHE A 42 10.68 -4.81 -6.14
CA PHE A 42 10.98 -5.12 -4.74
C PHE A 42 11.07 -3.89 -3.86
N ALA A 43 11.85 -2.88 -4.26
CA ALA A 43 11.96 -1.64 -3.50
C ALA A 43 10.60 -0.97 -3.30
N VAL A 44 9.76 -0.93 -4.34
CA VAL A 44 8.40 -0.37 -4.26
C VAL A 44 7.53 -1.17 -3.29
N ALA A 45 7.58 -2.49 -3.33
CA ALA A 45 6.80 -3.34 -2.43
C ALA A 45 7.15 -3.10 -0.95
N VAL A 46 8.44 -2.97 -0.63
CA VAL A 46 8.93 -2.71 0.74
C VAL A 46 8.49 -1.32 1.23
N VAL A 47 8.62 -0.30 0.39
CA VAL A 47 8.19 1.07 0.74
C VAL A 47 6.68 1.12 0.96
N ALA A 48 5.89 0.51 0.07
CA ALA A 48 4.44 0.42 0.22
C ALA A 48 4.03 -0.33 1.50
N ALA A 49 4.67 -1.44 1.82
CA ALA A 49 4.39 -2.20 3.03
C ALA A 49 4.70 -1.38 4.30
N SER A 50 5.80 -0.63 4.27
CA SER A 50 6.19 0.25 5.38
C SER A 50 5.18 1.39 5.58
N LEU A 51 4.71 2.01 4.48
CA LEU A 51 3.66 3.03 4.50
C LEU A 51 2.33 2.49 5.04
N ALA A 52 1.98 1.23 4.76
CA ALA A 52 0.78 0.60 5.30
C ALA A 52 0.81 0.56 6.84
N VAL A 53 1.96 0.19 7.43
CA VAL A 53 2.13 0.14 8.89
C VAL A 53 2.12 1.54 9.50
N VAL A 54 2.81 2.50 8.88
CA VAL A 54 2.83 3.89 9.36
C VAL A 54 1.43 4.49 9.30
N ALA A 55 0.69 4.28 8.22
CA ALA A 55 -0.66 4.80 8.08
C ALA A 55 -1.63 4.13 9.06
N ALA A 56 -1.48 2.84 9.31
CA ALA A 56 -2.23 2.16 10.35
C ALA A 56 -1.94 2.79 11.72
N GLN A 57 -0.68 3.05 12.09
CA GLN A 57 -0.34 3.66 13.39
C GLN A 57 -0.73 5.14 13.51
N ALA A 58 -0.53 5.94 12.47
CA ALA A 58 -0.74 7.38 12.52
C ALA A 58 -2.23 7.78 12.52
N PHE A 59 -3.10 6.87 12.06
CA PHE A 59 -4.53 7.10 11.91
C PHE A 59 -5.39 6.05 12.62
N TRP A 60 -4.82 5.27 13.55
CA TRP A 60 -5.54 4.39 14.49
C TRP A 60 -6.22 5.21 15.58
#